data_AF-A0A0X2NPD4-F1
#
_entry.id   AF-A0A0X2NPD4-F1
#
_cell.length_a   1.000
_cell.length_b   1.000
_cell.length_c   1.000
_cell.angle_alpha   90.00
_cell.angle_beta   90.00
_cell.angle_gamma   90.00
#
_symmetry.space_group_name_H-M   'P 1'
#
loop_
_entity.id
_entity.type
_entity.pdbx_description
1 polymer ?
#
loop_
_entity_poly.entity_id
_entity_poly.type
_entity_poly.pdbx_seq_one_letter_code
_entity_poly.pdbx_strand_id
1 'polypeptide(L)'
;MLNGSWSVTDGKGALQTALALLNDAGDPGYRALRPTLSDLVTLPVAERGQHVDGIIAATRQAVDPEVPDEAVAAEVRRIVGPFLMEESVMALPSTLPVDTVDWDTARALRILWMAHGAGCITEQDAEPLVRGALDITRQAHGSWREHADGFIVGRTQWCETIDEGSFEYVGGIVIALHHPESPWVTTPLR
;
A
#
# COMPACT_ATOMS: atom_id res chain seq x y z
N MET A 1 0.81 -21.04 -6.91
CA MET A 1 1.17 -19.86 -6.08
C MET A 1 1.14 -18.53 -6.84
N LEU A 2 1.04 -18.48 -8.18
CA LEU A 2 0.64 -17.28 -8.94
C LEU A 2 -0.84 -17.30 -9.37
N ASN A 3 -1.34 -18.48 -9.74
CA ASN A 3 -2.72 -18.68 -10.22
C ASN A 3 -3.83 -18.41 -9.18
N GLY A 4 -3.49 -18.39 -7.88
CA GLY A 4 -4.46 -18.15 -6.80
C GLY A 4 -4.75 -16.66 -6.61
N SER A 5 -3.73 -15.90 -6.19
CA SER A 5 -3.90 -14.49 -5.82
C SER A 5 -3.97 -13.52 -7.01
N TRP A 6 -3.55 -13.95 -8.20
CA TRP A 6 -3.37 -13.06 -9.36
C TRP A 6 -3.79 -13.65 -10.70
N SER A 7 -4.24 -14.91 -10.72
CA SER A 7 -4.59 -15.66 -11.95
C SER A 7 -3.50 -15.63 -13.03
N VAL A 8 -2.23 -15.44 -12.64
CA VAL A 8 -1.08 -15.44 -13.55
C VAL A 8 -0.68 -16.88 -13.84
N THR A 9 -0.79 -17.29 -15.10
CA THR A 9 -0.52 -18.65 -15.58
C THR A 9 0.65 -18.74 -16.56
N ASP A 10 1.10 -17.62 -17.11
CA ASP A 10 2.24 -17.53 -18.03
C ASP A 10 3.03 -16.22 -17.86
N GLY A 11 4.15 -16.10 -18.58
CA GLY A 11 5.03 -14.92 -18.51
C GLY A 11 4.38 -13.65 -19.03
N LYS A 12 3.52 -13.74 -20.05
CA LYS A 12 2.81 -12.58 -20.61
C LYS A 12 1.83 -12.00 -19.59
N GLY A 13 1.05 -12.86 -18.94
CA GLY A 13 0.15 -12.49 -17.86
C GLY A 13 0.89 -11.87 -16.69
N ALA A 14 2.07 -12.39 -16.33
CA ALA A 14 2.90 -11.81 -15.28
C ALA A 14 3.30 -10.35 -15.60
N LEU A 15 3.81 -10.11 -16.81
CA LEU A 15 4.22 -8.77 -17.26
C LEU A 15 3.01 -7.81 -17.35
N GLN A 16 1.87 -8.27 -17.85
CA GLN A 16 0.66 -7.46 -17.96
C GLN A 16 0.09 -7.08 -16.60
N THR A 17 0.01 -8.02 -15.65
CA THR A 17 -0.47 -7.75 -14.30
C THR A 17 0.48 -6.80 -13.56
N ALA A 18 1.79 -7.01 -13.67
CA ALA A 18 2.77 -6.09 -13.09
C ALA A 18 2.64 -4.68 -13.69
N LEU A 19 2.52 -4.55 -15.00
CA LEU A 19 2.32 -3.26 -15.66
C LEU A 19 1.03 -2.56 -15.22
N ALA A 20 -0.07 -3.29 -15.09
CA ALA A 20 -1.33 -2.74 -14.61
C ALA A 20 -1.20 -2.16 -13.19
N LEU A 21 -0.56 -2.91 -12.28
CA LEU A 21 -0.27 -2.44 -10.93
C LEU A 21 0.57 -1.16 -10.91
N LEU A 22 1.56 -1.05 -11.81
CA LEU A 22 2.41 0.13 -11.88
C LEU A 22 1.71 1.35 -12.50
N ASN A 23 0.83 1.15 -13.48
CA ASN A 23 0.09 2.24 -14.13
C ASN A 23 -0.91 2.90 -13.18
N ASP A 24 -1.57 2.10 -12.34
CA ASP A 24 -2.62 2.55 -11.42
C ASP A 24 -2.15 2.52 -9.96
N ALA A 25 -0.83 2.65 -9.71
CA ALA A 25 -0.25 2.47 -8.38
C ALA A 25 -0.79 3.47 -7.35
N GLY A 26 -1.05 2.94 -6.15
CA GLY A 26 -1.53 3.71 -5.00
C GLY A 26 -3.03 3.97 -5.05
N ASP A 27 -3.54 4.63 -4.02
CA ASP A 27 -4.98 4.71 -3.78
C ASP A 27 -5.47 6.18 -3.81
N PRO A 28 -6.24 6.61 -4.84
CA PRO A 28 -6.77 7.96 -4.92
C PRO A 28 -7.68 8.34 -3.74
N GLY A 29 -8.42 7.39 -3.19
CA GLY A 29 -9.27 7.61 -2.02
C GLY A 29 -8.43 7.85 -0.78
N TYR A 30 -7.36 7.07 -0.58
CA TYR A 30 -6.38 7.34 0.47
C TYR A 30 -5.80 8.74 0.35
N ARG A 31 -5.32 9.14 -0.84
CA ARG A 31 -4.75 10.48 -1.07
C ARG A 31 -5.75 11.58 -0.69
N ALA A 32 -7.01 11.42 -1.06
CA ALA A 32 -8.07 12.37 -0.74
C ALA A 32 -8.37 12.44 0.76
N LEU A 33 -8.40 11.29 1.45
CA LEU A 33 -8.71 11.22 2.89
C LEU A 33 -7.50 11.39 3.80
N ARG A 34 -6.27 11.39 3.28
CA ARG A 34 -5.03 11.45 4.06
C ARG A 34 -5.00 12.59 5.09
N PRO A 35 -5.42 13.84 4.79
CA PRO A 35 -5.46 14.90 5.81
C PRO A 35 -6.38 14.53 6.98
N THR A 36 -7.58 14.05 6.69
CA THR A 36 -8.55 13.59 7.69
C THR A 36 -8.03 12.39 8.48
N LEU A 37 -7.37 11.43 7.82
CA LEU A 37 -6.71 10.32 8.49
C LEU A 37 -5.58 10.79 9.40
N SER A 38 -4.81 11.80 8.98
CA SER A 38 -3.71 12.36 9.77
C SER A 38 -4.23 12.97 11.07
N ASP A 39 -5.38 13.67 11.02
CA ASP A 39 -6.06 14.15 12.23
C ASP A 39 -6.58 12.98 13.07
N LEU A 40 -7.22 11.99 12.44
CA LEU A 40 -7.80 10.83 13.11
C LEU A 40 -6.76 10.03 13.90
N VAL A 41 -5.56 9.82 13.34
CA VAL A 41 -4.51 9.03 14.02
C VAL A 41 -3.92 9.73 15.23
N THR A 42 -4.11 11.05 15.38
CA THR A 42 -3.72 11.77 16.61
C THR A 42 -4.63 11.46 17.80
N LEU A 43 -5.85 10.97 17.53
CA LEU A 43 -6.81 10.60 18.57
C LEU A 43 -6.50 9.22 19.15
N PRO A 44 -6.84 8.97 20.43
CA PRO A 44 -6.85 7.62 20.98
C PRO A 44 -7.70 6.68 20.13
N VAL A 45 -7.22 5.45 19.90
CA VAL A 45 -7.89 4.49 19.00
C VAL A 45 -9.36 4.24 19.38
N ALA A 46 -9.67 4.21 20.68
CA ALA A 46 -11.02 4.04 21.21
C ALA A 46 -11.99 5.18 20.87
N GLU A 47 -11.48 6.37 20.51
CA GLU A 47 -12.28 7.54 20.15
C GLU A 47 -12.50 7.67 18.65
N ARG A 48 -11.59 7.12 17.82
CA ARG A 48 -11.59 7.28 16.36
C ARG A 48 -12.91 6.87 15.69
N GLY A 49 -13.53 5.80 16.17
CA GLY A 49 -14.81 5.30 15.63
C GLY A 49 -15.95 6.33 15.67
N GLN A 50 -15.92 7.26 16.63
CA GLN A 50 -16.94 8.29 16.79
C GLN A 50 -16.91 9.34 15.67
N HIS A 51 -15.80 9.43 14.93
CA HIS A 51 -15.61 10.42 13.87
C HIS A 51 -16.02 9.91 12.48
N VAL A 52 -16.21 8.60 12.31
CA VAL A 52 -16.42 7.97 10.99
C VAL A 52 -17.63 8.54 10.26
N ASP A 53 -18.77 8.71 10.94
CA ASP A 53 -19.98 9.27 10.30
C ASP A 53 -19.77 10.71 9.84
N GLY A 54 -18.98 11.50 10.57
CA GLY A 54 -18.56 12.84 10.16
C GLY A 54 -17.68 12.82 8.91
N ILE A 55 -16.76 11.86 8.82
CA ILE A 55 -15.90 11.66 7.64
C ILE A 55 -16.74 11.25 6.43
N ILE A 56 -17.73 10.36 6.61
CA ILE A 56 -18.66 9.95 5.56
C ILE A 56 -19.44 11.16 5.05
N ALA A 57 -20.02 11.95 5.95
CA ALA A 57 -20.79 13.14 5.59
C ALA A 57 -19.95 14.19 4.85
N ALA A 58 -18.71 14.43 5.29
CA ALA A 58 -17.79 15.35 4.63
C ALA A 58 -17.38 14.84 3.24
N THR A 59 -17.03 13.56 3.11
CA THR A 59 -16.67 12.94 1.84
C THR A 59 -17.83 13.02 0.85
N ARG A 60 -19.06 12.75 1.32
CA ARG A 60 -20.27 12.84 0.51
C ARG A 60 -20.45 14.22 -0.12
N GLN A 61 -20.14 15.30 0.61
CA GLN A 61 -20.23 16.66 0.08
C GLN A 61 -19.17 16.97 -0.99
N ALA A 62 -18.07 16.22 -1.02
CA ALA A 62 -16.94 16.44 -1.91
C ALA A 62 -16.96 15.58 -3.19
N VAL A 63 -17.74 14.50 -3.21
CA VAL A 63 -17.83 13.55 -4.33
C VAL A 63 -19.10 13.74 -5.16
N ASP A 64 -19.04 13.39 -6.45
CA ASP A 64 -20.12 13.57 -7.42
C ASP A 64 -21.47 13.05 -6.88
N PRO A 65 -22.54 13.87 -6.88
CA PRO A 65 -23.87 13.47 -6.40
C PRO A 65 -24.44 12.20 -7.03
N GLU A 66 -23.99 11.80 -8.22
CA GLU A 66 -24.40 10.56 -8.89
C GLU A 66 -23.80 9.30 -8.25
N VAL A 67 -22.71 9.43 -7.47
CA VAL A 67 -22.17 8.31 -6.69
C VAL A 67 -23.18 7.96 -5.60
N PRO A 68 -23.56 6.68 -5.40
CA PRO A 68 -24.49 6.31 -4.33
C PRO A 68 -23.92 6.53 -2.92
N ASP A 69 -24.77 6.87 -1.95
CA ASP A 69 -24.36 7.11 -0.56
C ASP A 69 -23.72 5.89 0.09
N GLU A 70 -24.22 4.69 -0.22
CA GLU A 70 -23.64 3.45 0.26
C GLU A 70 -22.23 3.22 -0.28
N ALA A 71 -21.95 3.65 -1.52
CA ALA A 71 -20.63 3.52 -2.13
C ALA A 71 -19.62 4.46 -1.47
N VAL A 72 -20.02 5.71 -1.18
CA VAL A 72 -19.19 6.65 -0.41
C VAL A 72 -18.90 6.11 0.99
N ALA A 73 -19.93 5.63 1.67
CA ALA A 73 -19.78 5.11 3.01
C ALA A 73 -18.92 3.84 3.05
N ALA A 74 -19.04 2.97 2.04
CA ALA A 74 -18.19 1.78 1.90
C ALA A 74 -16.73 2.17 1.67
N GLU A 75 -16.46 3.11 0.77
CA GLU A 75 -15.10 3.55 0.45
C GLU A 75 -14.40 4.22 1.64
N VAL A 76 -15.12 5.09 2.37
CA VAL A 76 -14.60 5.67 3.60
C VAL A 76 -14.29 4.59 4.63
N ARG A 77 -15.17 3.61 4.81
CA ARG A 77 -14.93 2.51 5.77
C ARG A 77 -13.78 1.62 5.38
N ARG A 78 -13.59 1.34 4.08
CA ARG A 78 -12.43 0.60 3.55
C ARG A 78 -11.12 1.30 3.91
N ILE A 79 -11.07 2.62 3.70
CA ILE A 79 -9.87 3.43 3.91
C ILE A 79 -9.58 3.67 5.39
N VAL A 80 -10.62 3.97 6.18
CA VAL A 80 -10.50 4.34 7.59
C VAL A 80 -10.43 3.10 8.50
N GLY A 81 -11.05 1.99 8.09
CA GLY A 81 -11.23 0.78 8.88
C GLY A 81 -9.98 0.28 9.60
N PRO A 82 -8.84 0.08 8.90
CA PRO A 82 -7.60 -0.35 9.54
C PRO A 82 -7.13 0.58 10.68
N PHE A 83 -7.37 1.90 10.57
CA PHE A 83 -6.98 2.87 11.60
C PHE A 83 -7.90 2.86 12.84
N LEU A 84 -9.03 2.13 12.79
CA LEU A 84 -9.94 1.98 13.92
C LEU A 84 -9.60 0.77 14.81
N MET A 85 -8.74 -0.13 14.34
CA MET A 85 -8.34 -1.34 15.05
C MET A 85 -7.31 -1.03 16.14
N GLU A 86 -7.38 -1.70 17.29
CA GLU A 86 -6.42 -1.49 18.40
C GLU A 86 -4.98 -1.77 17.95
N GLU A 87 -4.82 -2.78 17.09
CA GLU A 87 -3.58 -3.20 16.44
C GLU A 87 -2.90 -2.08 15.64
N SER A 88 -3.67 -1.07 15.18
CA SER A 88 -3.15 0.05 14.38
C SER A 88 -2.06 0.84 15.10
N VAL A 89 -2.12 0.92 16.43
CA VAL A 89 -1.13 1.65 17.24
C VAL A 89 0.26 1.01 17.15
N MET A 90 0.31 -0.30 16.88
CA MET A 90 1.55 -1.06 16.76
C MET A 90 1.97 -1.29 15.31
N ALA A 91 1.00 -1.46 14.40
CA ALA A 91 1.28 -1.86 13.03
C ALA A 91 1.39 -0.69 12.04
N LEU A 92 0.70 0.42 12.28
CA LEU A 92 0.65 1.55 11.36
C LEU A 92 1.53 2.72 11.81
N PRO A 93 2.10 3.48 10.86
CA PRO A 93 2.93 4.63 11.19
C PRO A 93 2.09 5.76 11.81
N SER A 94 2.68 6.47 12.77
CA SER A 94 2.05 7.65 13.39
C SER A 94 2.06 8.86 12.47
N THR A 95 3.02 8.94 11.55
CA THR A 95 3.06 9.92 10.46
C THR A 95 2.70 9.21 9.17
N LEU A 96 1.55 9.57 8.60
CA LEU A 96 1.04 8.87 7.44
C LEU A 96 1.87 9.17 6.18
N PRO A 97 2.18 8.14 5.37
CA PRO A 97 2.92 8.30 4.13
C PRO A 97 2.15 9.20 3.15
N VAL A 98 2.84 9.78 2.19
CA VAL A 98 2.19 10.68 1.22
C VAL A 98 1.24 9.94 0.28
N ASP A 99 1.49 8.65 0.08
CA ASP A 99 0.83 7.76 -0.86
C ASP A 99 0.99 6.30 -0.42
N THR A 100 0.32 5.37 -1.10
CA THR A 100 0.35 3.92 -0.87
C THR A 100 0.87 3.14 -2.08
N VAL A 101 1.53 3.82 -3.03
CA VAL A 101 2.15 3.22 -4.24
C VAL A 101 3.07 2.05 -3.93
N ASP A 102 3.64 2.01 -2.73
CA ASP A 102 4.60 0.99 -2.31
C ASP A 102 3.98 -0.40 -2.20
N TRP A 103 2.69 -0.49 -1.88
CA TRP A 103 1.98 -1.76 -1.87
C TRP A 103 1.89 -2.36 -3.28
N ASP A 104 1.52 -1.55 -4.27
CA ASP A 104 1.36 -2.03 -5.65
C ASP A 104 2.70 -2.24 -6.36
N THR A 105 3.69 -1.36 -6.14
CA THR A 105 5.04 -1.58 -6.65
C THR A 105 5.67 -2.84 -6.05
N ALA A 106 5.52 -3.10 -4.75
CA ALA A 106 6.00 -4.34 -4.14
C ALA A 106 5.29 -5.59 -4.70
N ARG A 107 3.98 -5.53 -4.94
CA ARG A 107 3.22 -6.63 -5.57
C ARG A 107 3.68 -6.87 -7.01
N ALA A 108 3.90 -5.83 -7.78
CA ALA A 108 4.42 -5.93 -9.15
C ALA A 108 5.80 -6.61 -9.14
N LEU A 109 6.73 -6.16 -8.30
CA LEU A 109 8.06 -6.77 -8.15
C LEU A 109 7.97 -8.22 -7.70
N ARG A 110 7.06 -8.55 -6.79
CA ARG A 110 6.84 -9.93 -6.31
C ARG A 110 6.34 -10.85 -7.43
N ILE A 111 5.44 -10.37 -8.30
CA ILE A 111 4.95 -11.11 -9.47
C ILE A 111 6.11 -11.36 -10.45
N LEU A 112 6.89 -10.32 -10.77
CA LEU A 112 8.04 -10.43 -11.68
C LEU A 112 9.09 -11.41 -11.13
N TRP A 113 9.42 -11.32 -9.83
CA TRP A 113 10.37 -12.22 -9.19
C TRP A 113 9.90 -13.68 -9.25
N MET A 114 8.62 -13.94 -8.99
CA MET A 114 8.05 -15.30 -9.11
C MET A 114 8.07 -15.82 -10.54
N ALA A 115 7.69 -14.98 -11.51
CA ALA A 115 7.65 -15.37 -12.92
C ALA A 115 9.07 -15.65 -13.47
N HIS A 116 10.05 -14.83 -13.08
CA HIS A 116 11.46 -15.05 -13.41
C HIS A 116 11.98 -16.34 -12.78
N GLY A 117 11.73 -16.56 -11.48
CA GLY A 117 12.13 -17.78 -10.78
C GLY A 117 11.48 -19.05 -11.34
N ALA A 118 10.31 -18.93 -11.97
CA ALA A 118 9.64 -20.02 -12.69
C ALA A 118 10.13 -20.21 -14.13
N GLY A 119 11.05 -19.37 -14.62
CA GLY A 119 11.55 -19.40 -16.00
C GLY A 119 10.53 -18.91 -17.05
N CYS A 120 9.46 -18.21 -16.63
CA CYS A 120 8.42 -17.72 -17.54
C CYS A 120 8.81 -16.40 -18.23
N ILE A 121 9.72 -15.64 -17.63
CA ILE A 121 10.27 -14.38 -18.14
C ILE A 121 11.78 -14.33 -17.86
N THR A 122 12.49 -13.49 -18.61
CA THR A 122 13.91 -13.19 -18.40
C THR A 122 14.11 -11.90 -17.60
N GLU A 123 15.33 -11.63 -17.15
CA GLU A 123 15.69 -10.34 -16.56
C GLU A 123 15.42 -9.17 -17.53
N GLN A 124 15.71 -9.37 -18.82
CA GLN A 124 15.50 -8.35 -19.86
C GLN A 124 14.01 -8.00 -20.02
N ASP A 125 13.12 -8.97 -19.84
CA ASP A 125 11.66 -8.73 -19.87
C ASP A 125 11.19 -7.94 -18.64
N ALA A 126 11.77 -8.23 -17.47
CA ALA A 126 11.38 -7.62 -16.20
C ALA A 126 11.99 -6.24 -15.97
N GLU A 127 13.20 -5.98 -16.48
CA GLU A 127 13.99 -4.77 -16.19
C GLU A 127 13.21 -3.46 -16.37
N PRO A 128 12.46 -3.23 -17.46
CA PRO A 128 11.72 -1.98 -17.63
C PRO A 128 10.68 -1.75 -16.53
N LEU A 129 10.02 -2.81 -16.07
CA LEU A 129 9.00 -2.75 -15.02
C LEU A 129 9.65 -2.58 -13.63
N VAL A 130 10.78 -3.23 -13.38
CA VAL A 130 11.55 -3.05 -12.15
C VAL A 130 12.04 -1.60 -12.03
N ARG A 131 12.56 -1.02 -13.13
CA ARG A 131 12.96 0.39 -13.17
C ARG A 131 11.76 1.32 -12.97
N GLY A 132 10.64 1.05 -13.64
CA GLY A 132 9.41 1.83 -13.47
C GLY A 132 8.89 1.82 -12.02
N ALA A 133 8.92 0.66 -11.36
CA ALA A 133 8.56 0.55 -9.95
C ALA A 133 9.48 1.40 -9.05
N LEU A 134 10.79 1.35 -9.29
CA LEU A 134 11.76 2.16 -8.55
C LEU A 134 11.55 3.66 -8.79
N ASP A 135 11.26 4.06 -10.03
CA ASP A 135 11.00 5.46 -10.36
C ASP A 135 9.72 5.98 -9.68
N ILE A 136 8.64 5.18 -9.64
CA ILE A 136 7.40 5.51 -8.91
C ILE A 136 7.70 5.70 -7.42
N THR A 137 8.36 4.73 -6.78
CA THR A 137 8.72 4.80 -5.36
C THR A 137 9.61 6.01 -5.08
N ARG A 138 10.60 6.31 -5.93
CA ARG A 138 11.48 7.48 -5.78
C ARG A 138 10.74 8.79 -5.97
N GLN A 139 9.73 8.85 -6.82
CA GLN A 139 8.93 10.07 -7.00
C GLN A 139 8.07 10.35 -5.76
N ALA A 140 7.48 9.31 -5.17
CA ALA A 140 6.63 9.45 -3.99
C ALA A 140 7.41 9.63 -2.68
N HIS A 141 8.57 8.99 -2.52
CA HIS A 141 9.26 8.89 -1.23
C HIS A 141 10.71 9.39 -1.28
N GLY A 142 11.13 10.00 -0.17
CA GLY A 142 12.49 10.47 0.07
C GLY A 142 13.39 9.43 0.73
N SER A 143 12.82 8.39 1.35
CA SER A 143 13.59 7.37 2.08
C SER A 143 12.92 5.99 2.05
N TRP A 144 13.70 4.94 2.34
CA TRP A 144 13.16 3.59 2.53
C TRP A 144 12.19 3.49 3.71
N ARG A 145 12.31 4.36 4.72
CA ARG A 145 11.35 4.43 5.83
C ARG A 145 9.97 4.82 5.31
N GLU A 146 9.89 5.89 4.52
CA GLU A 146 8.63 6.38 3.94
C GLU A 146 8.02 5.34 2.98
N HIS A 147 8.86 4.64 2.20
CA HIS A 147 8.42 3.51 1.38
C HIS A 147 7.81 2.37 2.21
N ALA A 148 8.42 2.04 3.36
CA ALA A 148 7.90 0.99 4.23
C ALA A 148 6.57 1.38 4.89
N ASP A 149 6.44 2.65 5.26
CA ASP A 149 5.21 3.23 5.80
C ASP A 149 4.07 3.19 4.76
N GLY A 150 4.36 3.57 3.50
CA GLY A 150 3.43 3.45 2.38
C GLY A 150 3.02 2.01 2.10
N PHE A 151 3.97 1.07 2.20
CA PHE A 151 3.71 -0.35 1.99
C PHE A 151 2.73 -0.91 3.02
N ILE A 152 2.96 -0.66 4.32
CA ILE A 152 2.12 -1.23 5.37
C ILE A 152 0.72 -0.60 5.38
N VAL A 153 0.62 0.70 5.13
CA VAL A 153 -0.69 1.37 4.99
C VAL A 153 -1.43 0.81 3.77
N GLY A 154 -0.79 0.74 2.60
CA GLY A 154 -1.42 0.20 1.40
C GLY A 154 -1.87 -1.26 1.55
N ARG A 155 -1.05 -2.10 2.21
CA ARG A 155 -1.43 -3.49 2.51
C ARG A 155 -2.69 -3.58 3.37
N THR A 156 -2.72 -2.86 4.48
CA THR A 156 -3.83 -2.96 5.44
C THR A 156 -5.13 -2.41 4.85
N GLN A 157 -5.06 -1.40 3.98
CA GLN A 157 -6.22 -0.93 3.23
C GLN A 157 -6.70 -1.92 2.19
N TRP A 158 -5.78 -2.60 1.49
CA TRP A 158 -6.13 -3.63 0.52
C TRP A 158 -6.75 -4.87 1.19
N CYS A 159 -6.25 -5.25 2.37
CA CYS A 159 -6.84 -6.35 3.16
C CYS A 159 -8.07 -5.92 3.97
N GLU A 160 -8.32 -4.62 4.10
CA GLU A 160 -9.33 -4.02 5.01
C GLU A 160 -9.17 -4.45 6.47
N THR A 161 -7.96 -4.81 6.89
CA THR A 161 -7.68 -5.33 8.22
C THR A 161 -6.20 -5.23 8.60
N ILE A 162 -5.93 -5.35 9.89
CA ILE A 162 -4.61 -5.55 10.47
C ILE A 162 -4.58 -6.97 11.05
N ASP A 163 -3.99 -7.88 10.29
CA ASP A 163 -3.84 -9.30 10.60
C ASP A 163 -2.42 -9.64 11.13
N GLU A 164 -2.20 -10.90 11.51
CA GLU A 164 -0.89 -11.41 11.93
C GLU A 164 0.21 -11.12 10.89
N GLY A 165 -0.11 -11.26 9.60
CA GLY A 165 0.79 -10.92 8.51
C GLY A 165 1.25 -9.46 8.53
N SER A 166 0.42 -8.52 8.99
CA SER A 166 0.80 -7.11 9.14
C SER A 166 1.97 -6.96 10.11
N PHE A 167 1.93 -7.67 11.24
CA PHE A 167 3.00 -7.65 12.24
C PHE A 167 4.28 -8.32 11.74
N GLU A 168 4.16 -9.41 10.97
CA GLU A 168 5.31 -10.04 10.32
C GLU A 168 6.01 -9.07 9.35
N TYR A 169 5.24 -8.35 8.53
CA TYR A 169 5.80 -7.33 7.64
C TYR A 169 6.45 -6.19 8.40
N VAL A 170 5.83 -5.67 9.45
CA VAL A 170 6.41 -4.62 10.29
C VAL A 170 7.73 -5.07 10.92
N GLY A 171 7.79 -6.30 11.46
CA GLY A 171 9.02 -6.88 11.99
C GLY A 171 10.12 -7.01 10.92
N GLY A 172 9.76 -7.52 9.74
CA GLY A 172 10.68 -7.64 8.60
C GLY A 172 11.19 -6.29 8.09
N ILE A 173 10.32 -5.28 8.02
CA ILE A 173 10.67 -3.90 7.65
C ILE A 173 11.65 -3.30 8.65
N VAL A 174 11.43 -3.50 9.95
CA VAL A 174 12.37 -3.02 10.98
C VAL A 174 13.74 -3.66 10.80
N ILE A 175 13.81 -4.96 10.51
CA ILE A 175 15.09 -5.63 10.23
C ILE A 175 15.73 -5.04 8.96
N ALA A 176 14.97 -4.91 7.87
CA ALA A 176 15.46 -4.38 6.61
C ALA A 176 16.01 -2.94 6.74
N LEU A 177 15.40 -2.10 7.57
CA LEU A 177 15.82 -0.71 7.74
C LEU A 177 17.08 -0.52 8.60
N HIS A 178 17.48 -1.52 9.39
CA HIS A 178 18.58 -1.36 10.37
C HIS A 178 19.69 -2.40 10.26
N HIS A 179 19.47 -3.55 9.61
CA HIS A 179 20.53 -4.55 9.47
C HIS A 179 21.67 -4.00 8.61
N PRO A 180 22.95 -4.02 9.06
CA PRO A 180 24.06 -3.39 8.33
C PRO A 180 24.27 -3.90 6.90
N GLU A 181 23.95 -5.17 6.67
CA GLU A 181 24.06 -5.81 5.35
C GLU A 181 22.79 -5.69 4.50
N SER A 182 21.74 -5.04 5.03
CA SER A 182 20.51 -4.85 4.27
C SER A 182 20.77 -3.98 3.03
N PRO A 183 20.19 -4.33 1.86
CA PRO A 183 20.20 -3.46 0.69
C PRO A 183 19.60 -2.08 0.97
N TRP A 184 18.65 -1.96 1.90
CA TRP A 184 18.05 -0.67 2.25
C TRP A 184 18.99 0.23 3.05
N VAL A 185 20.00 -0.35 3.69
CA VAL A 185 21.07 0.41 4.38
C VAL A 185 22.23 0.69 3.43
N THR A 186 22.63 -0.29 2.63
CA THR A 186 23.80 -0.18 1.74
C THR A 186 23.50 0.56 0.43
N THR A 187 22.23 0.62 0.01
CA THR A 187 21.76 1.33 -1.18
C THR A 187 20.56 2.20 -0.81
N PRO A 188 20.78 3.44 -0.34
CA PRO A 188 19.69 4.37 -0.04
C PRO A 188 18.77 4.61 -1.24
N LEU A 189 17.49 4.91 -0.95
CA LEU A 189 16.50 5.14 -1.99
C LEU A 189 16.88 6.33 -2.89
N ARG A 190 17.50 7.37 -2.30
CA ARG A 190 18.03 8.56 -2.97
C ARG A 190 19.45 8.84 -2.51
#